data_AF-X0XPZ0-F1
#
_entry.id   AF-X0XPZ0-F1
#
_cell.length_a   1.000
_cell.length_b   1.000
_cell.length_c   1.000
_cell.angle_alpha   90.00
_cell.angle_beta   90.00
_cell.angle_gamma   90.00
#
_symmetry.space_group_name_H-M   'P 1'
#
loop_
_entity.id
_entity.type
_entity.pdbx_description
1 polymer ?
#
loop_
_entity_poly.entity_id
_entity_poly.type
_entity_poly.pdbx_seq_one_letter_code
_entity_poly.pdbx_strand_id
1 'polypeptide(L)'
;AAMIGNPVSMPRVIDLVREYNQAAGQKRIFVIQVTEQEIMDAMIIANRNGHIACTQGGESMAAFMKAIRGGLVSKGEIGILTATAHVLKFSSFQEMYLSDRFPPEFEIKPKKEFKNTPVLVQPDDFRNLPQAGESIQREELDLFIKATAAKIAGILHLKKR
;
A
#
# COMPACT_ATOMS: atom_id res chain seq x y z
N ALA A 1 -12.76 2.29 2.24
CA ALA A 1 -13.41 1.01 2.64
C ALA A 1 -14.82 0.89 2.04
N ALA A 2 -15.58 -0.17 2.36
CA ALA A 2 -17.03 -0.16 2.08
C ALA A 2 -17.70 0.88 2.99
N MET A 3 -18.44 1.82 2.41
CA MET A 3 -19.07 2.92 3.15
C MET A 3 -20.48 2.49 3.61
N ILE A 4 -20.57 1.87 4.79
CA ILE A 4 -21.82 1.33 5.34
C ILE A 4 -22.16 2.05 6.65
N GLY A 5 -23.15 2.93 6.62
CA GLY A 5 -23.62 3.65 7.83
C GLY A 5 -24.63 2.88 8.68
N ASN A 6 -25.37 1.92 8.09
CA ASN A 6 -26.36 1.10 8.78
C ASN A 6 -26.27 -0.36 8.31
N PRO A 7 -25.44 -1.21 8.97
CA PRO A 7 -25.23 -2.58 8.53
C PRO A 7 -26.47 -3.45 8.70
N VAL A 8 -26.99 -3.99 7.59
CA VAL A 8 -28.22 -4.80 7.57
C VAL A 8 -28.14 -6.10 8.38
N SER A 9 -26.94 -6.67 8.52
CA SER A 9 -26.73 -7.93 9.24
C SER A 9 -26.30 -7.74 10.70
N MET A 10 -26.40 -6.52 11.24
CA MET A 10 -25.88 -6.23 12.58
C MET A 10 -26.52 -7.04 13.71
N PRO A 11 -27.84 -7.33 13.71
CA PRO A 11 -28.43 -8.23 14.70
C PRO A 11 -27.76 -9.61 14.71
N ARG A 12 -27.52 -10.19 13.53
CA ARG A 12 -26.82 -11.48 13.38
C ARG A 12 -25.38 -11.42 13.92
N VAL A 13 -24.66 -10.32 13.69
CA VAL A 13 -23.30 -10.14 14.22
C VAL A 13 -23.32 -10.11 15.75
N ILE A 14 -24.27 -9.40 16.35
CA ILE A 14 -24.41 -9.31 17.82
C ILE A 14 -24.67 -10.69 18.42
N ASP A 15 -25.54 -11.49 17.82
CA ASP A 15 -25.85 -12.84 18.31
C ASP A 15 -24.63 -13.77 18.22
N LEU A 16 -23.91 -13.76 17.09
CA LEU A 16 -22.66 -14.51 16.94
C LEU A 16 -21.60 -14.09 17.96
N VAL A 17 -21.47 -12.78 18.22
CA VAL A 17 -20.51 -12.26 19.21
C VAL A 17 -20.80 -12.80 20.60
N ARG A 18 -22.09 -12.89 20.99
CA ARG A 18 -22.50 -13.48 22.27
C ARG A 18 -22.14 -14.96 22.34
N GLU A 19 -22.45 -15.71 21.28
CA GLU A 19 -22.18 -17.14 21.18
C GLU A 19 -20.68 -17.46 21.33
N TYR A 20 -19.82 -16.77 20.57
CA TYR A 20 -18.36 -16.99 20.63
C TYR A 20 -17.75 -16.58 21.97
N ASN A 21 -18.20 -15.48 22.59
CA ASN A 21 -17.72 -15.09 23.91
C ASN A 21 -18.17 -16.09 24.99
N GLN A 22 -19.40 -16.60 24.90
CA GLN A 22 -19.89 -17.64 25.80
C GLN A 22 -19.10 -18.94 25.64
N ALA A 23 -18.86 -19.39 24.41
CA ALA A 23 -18.06 -20.58 24.12
C ALA A 23 -16.62 -20.45 24.62
N ALA A 24 -16.04 -19.25 24.55
CA ALA A 24 -14.69 -18.98 25.06
C ALA A 24 -14.61 -18.75 26.57
N GLY A 25 -15.75 -18.69 27.27
CA GLY A 25 -15.86 -18.36 28.69
C GLY A 25 -15.39 -16.94 29.07
N GLN A 26 -15.11 -16.09 28.08
CA GLN A 26 -14.58 -14.74 28.26
C GLN A 26 -14.73 -13.94 26.98
N LYS A 27 -14.53 -12.62 27.08
CA LYS A 27 -14.53 -11.75 25.90
C LYS A 27 -13.36 -12.07 24.97
N ARG A 28 -13.66 -12.51 23.75
CA ARG A 28 -12.69 -12.79 22.67
C ARG A 28 -12.93 -11.98 21.40
N ILE A 29 -14.09 -11.35 21.26
CA ILE A 29 -14.39 -10.49 20.11
C ILE A 29 -14.32 -9.02 20.51
N PHE A 30 -13.62 -8.25 19.68
CA PHE A 30 -13.39 -6.83 19.86
C PHE A 30 -13.71 -6.11 18.55
N VAL A 31 -14.22 -4.88 18.67
CA VAL A 31 -14.49 -4.00 17.53
C VAL A 31 -13.52 -2.85 17.61
N ILE A 32 -12.79 -2.60 16.52
CA ILE A 32 -11.78 -1.56 16.43
C ILE A 32 -12.16 -0.65 15.27
N GLN A 33 -12.23 0.64 15.55
CA GLN A 33 -12.39 1.68 14.53
C GLN A 33 -11.02 2.18 14.09
N VAL A 34 -10.87 2.36 12.77
CA VAL A 34 -9.69 2.95 12.14
C VAL A 34 -10.10 4.11 11.24
N THR A 35 -9.18 5.04 11.00
CA THR A 35 -9.40 6.17 10.09
C THR A 35 -9.06 5.79 8.65
N GLU A 36 -9.53 6.57 7.67
CA GLU A 36 -9.15 6.35 6.26
C GLU A 36 -7.64 6.53 6.03
N GLN A 37 -6.98 7.41 6.78
CA GLN A 37 -5.52 7.49 6.80
C GLN A 37 -4.87 6.19 7.27
N GLU A 38 -5.35 5.61 8.38
CA GLU A 38 -4.81 4.34 8.92
C GLU A 38 -5.00 3.20 7.92
N ILE A 39 -6.16 3.14 7.26
CA ILE A 39 -6.49 2.16 6.22
C ILE A 39 -5.49 2.26 5.06
N MET A 40 -5.28 3.46 4.54
CA MET A 40 -4.40 3.66 3.40
C MET A 40 -2.94 3.40 3.73
N ASP A 41 -2.47 3.88 4.88
CA ASP A 41 -1.10 3.61 5.35
C ASP A 41 -0.84 2.11 5.46
N ALA A 42 -1.76 1.36 6.09
CA ALA A 42 -1.63 -0.08 6.27
C ALA A 42 -1.66 -0.83 4.93
N MET A 43 -2.54 -0.43 4.00
CA MET A 43 -2.57 -0.98 2.64
C MET A 43 -1.23 -0.80 1.92
N ILE A 44 -0.65 0.40 2.00
CA ILE A 44 0.64 0.68 1.36
C ILE A 44 1.78 -0.08 2.03
N ILE A 45 1.79 -0.20 3.36
CA ILE A 45 2.77 -1.02 4.08
C ILE A 45 2.69 -2.49 3.64
N ALA A 46 1.49 -3.07 3.56
CA ALA A 46 1.31 -4.43 3.05
C ALA A 46 1.87 -4.58 1.63
N ASN A 47 1.42 -3.72 0.71
CA ASN A 47 1.72 -3.88 -0.71
C ASN A 47 3.20 -3.62 -1.02
N ARG A 48 3.89 -2.76 -0.26
CA ARG A 48 5.35 -2.58 -0.35
C ARG A 48 6.14 -3.84 0.01
N ASN A 49 5.53 -4.79 0.73
CA ASN A 49 6.12 -6.08 1.09
C ASN A 49 5.66 -7.23 0.15
N GLY A 50 5.08 -6.91 -1.01
CA GLY A 50 4.69 -7.91 -2.01
C GLY A 50 3.27 -8.45 -1.85
N HIS A 51 2.45 -7.87 -0.97
CA HIS A 51 1.03 -8.20 -0.87
C HIS A 51 0.18 -7.49 -1.91
N ILE A 52 -1.06 -7.96 -2.06
CA ILE A 52 -2.06 -7.46 -3.02
C ILE A 52 -3.33 -7.06 -2.24
N ALA A 53 -3.15 -6.27 -1.19
CA ALA A 53 -4.23 -5.83 -0.30
C ALA A 53 -5.06 -4.72 -0.95
N CYS A 54 -6.38 -4.86 -0.89
CA CYS A 54 -7.33 -3.80 -1.17
C CYS A 54 -7.50 -2.86 0.04
N THR A 55 -8.34 -1.84 -0.08
CA THR A 55 -8.64 -0.93 1.04
C THR A 55 -9.22 -1.65 2.27
N GLN A 56 -10.05 -2.68 2.08
CA GLN A 56 -10.55 -3.52 3.19
C GLN A 56 -9.46 -4.42 3.80
N GLY A 57 -8.48 -4.84 2.99
CA GLY A 57 -7.26 -5.49 3.49
C GLY A 57 -6.40 -4.52 4.32
N GLY A 58 -6.31 -3.25 3.88
CA GLY A 58 -5.71 -2.18 4.66
C GLY A 58 -6.44 -1.94 5.98
N GLU A 59 -7.77 -1.96 5.98
CA GLU A 59 -8.61 -1.83 7.19
C GLU A 59 -8.35 -2.95 8.20
N SER A 60 -8.34 -4.21 7.77
CA SER A 60 -8.04 -5.33 8.66
C SER A 60 -6.61 -5.28 9.21
N MET A 61 -5.63 -4.88 8.40
CA MET A 61 -4.25 -4.68 8.85
C MET A 61 -4.11 -3.50 9.81
N ALA A 62 -4.76 -2.37 9.54
CA ALA A 62 -4.76 -1.21 10.41
C ALA A 62 -5.36 -1.54 11.79
N ALA A 63 -6.49 -2.24 11.81
CA ALA A 63 -7.14 -2.69 13.03
C ALA A 63 -6.24 -3.65 13.81
N PHE A 64 -5.56 -4.58 13.13
CA PHE A 64 -4.63 -5.52 13.76
C PHE A 64 -3.42 -4.81 14.38
N MET A 65 -2.80 -3.88 13.65
CA MET A 65 -1.70 -3.05 14.18
C MET A 65 -2.14 -2.27 15.42
N LYS A 66 -3.37 -1.73 15.40
CA LYS A 66 -3.95 -1.01 16.55
C LYS A 66 -4.26 -1.93 17.73
N ALA A 67 -4.74 -3.15 17.46
CA ALA A 67 -4.99 -4.18 18.47
C ALA A 67 -3.70 -4.57 19.20
N ILE A 68 -2.60 -4.76 18.46
CA ILE A 68 -1.28 -5.06 19.03
C ILE A 68 -0.79 -3.89 19.88
N ARG A 69 -0.86 -2.64 19.37
CA ARG A 69 -0.47 -1.45 20.14
C ARG A 69 -1.30 -1.27 21.41
N GLY A 70 -2.58 -1.61 21.36
CA GLY A 70 -3.50 -1.55 22.49
C GLY A 70 -3.44 -2.74 23.44
N GLY A 71 -2.57 -3.73 23.20
CA GLY A 71 -2.43 -4.91 24.05
C GLY A 71 -3.59 -5.91 23.98
N LEU A 72 -4.49 -5.77 23.00
CA LEU A 72 -5.57 -6.74 22.74
C LEU A 72 -5.06 -8.02 22.08
N VAL A 73 -3.93 -7.92 21.37
CA VAL A 73 -3.24 -9.00 20.67
C VAL A 73 -1.78 -8.98 21.11
N SER A 74 -1.23 -10.14 21.48
CA SER A 74 0.17 -10.25 21.91
C SER A 74 1.13 -10.13 20.71
N LYS A 75 2.34 -9.58 20.91
CA LYS A 75 3.33 -9.37 19.82
C LYS A 75 3.78 -10.64 19.09
N GLY A 76 3.62 -11.81 19.70
CA GLY A 76 3.99 -13.11 19.12
C GLY A 76 2.83 -13.87 18.48
N GLU A 77 1.61 -13.31 18.49
CA GLU A 77 0.45 -13.97 17.90
C GLU A 77 0.44 -13.84 16.37
N ILE A 78 -0.08 -14.88 15.71
CA ILE A 78 -0.24 -14.90 14.26
C ILE A 78 -1.64 -14.37 13.92
N GLY A 79 -1.71 -13.24 13.22
CA GLY A 79 -2.95 -12.68 12.70
C GLY A 79 -3.30 -13.24 11.33
N ILE A 80 -4.54 -13.70 11.16
CA ILE A 80 -5.12 -14.00 9.84
C ILE A 80 -5.98 -12.81 9.43
N LEU A 81 -5.56 -12.09 8.40
CA LEU A 81 -6.22 -10.87 7.93
C LEU A 81 -6.95 -11.12 6.61
N THR A 82 -8.14 -10.57 6.49
CA THR A 82 -8.99 -10.78 5.31
C THR A 82 -8.88 -9.60 4.36
N ALA A 83 -8.50 -9.88 3.11
CA ALA A 83 -8.68 -8.98 1.97
C ALA A 83 -9.85 -9.51 1.13
N THR A 84 -11.01 -8.88 1.24
CA THR A 84 -12.29 -9.35 0.67
C THR A 84 -12.42 -9.10 -0.84
N ALA A 85 -11.48 -8.39 -1.44
CA ALA A 85 -11.51 -8.03 -2.86
C ALA A 85 -10.10 -7.90 -3.43
N HIS A 86 -9.96 -8.14 -4.73
CA HIS A 86 -8.70 -7.97 -5.44
C HIS A 86 -8.33 -6.48 -5.57
N VAL A 87 -7.04 -6.15 -5.42
CA VAL A 87 -6.55 -4.74 -5.46
C VAL A 87 -6.88 -4.00 -6.75
N LEU A 88 -7.04 -4.72 -7.87
CA LEU A 88 -7.36 -4.13 -9.17
C LEU A 88 -8.68 -3.35 -9.18
N LYS A 89 -9.61 -3.64 -8.26
CA LYS A 89 -10.83 -2.82 -8.07
C LYS A 89 -10.54 -1.44 -7.47
N PHE A 90 -9.34 -1.22 -6.94
CA PHE A 90 -8.96 -0.05 -6.14
C PHE A 90 -7.57 0.50 -6.52
N SER A 91 -7.05 0.16 -7.71
CA SER A 91 -5.70 0.57 -8.14
C SER A 91 -5.51 2.08 -8.16
N SER A 92 -6.57 2.85 -8.45
CA SER A 92 -6.55 4.32 -8.41
C SER A 92 -6.24 4.88 -7.02
N PHE A 93 -6.71 4.26 -5.94
CA PHE A 93 -6.39 4.69 -4.57
C PHE A 93 -4.91 4.52 -4.26
N GLN A 94 -4.31 3.42 -4.73
CA GLN A 94 -2.87 3.22 -4.58
C GLN A 94 -2.09 4.24 -5.42
N GLU A 95 -2.48 4.47 -6.67
CA GLU A 95 -1.85 5.47 -7.53
C GLU A 95 -1.87 6.86 -6.86
N MET A 96 -3.04 7.34 -6.42
CA MET A 96 -3.19 8.62 -5.75
C MET A 96 -2.34 8.73 -4.47
N TYR A 97 -2.16 7.63 -3.73
CA TYR A 97 -1.28 7.62 -2.56
C TYR A 97 0.17 7.81 -3.00
N LEU A 98 0.63 6.98 -3.94
CA LEU A 98 2.02 6.95 -4.37
C LEU A 98 2.43 8.24 -5.08
N SER A 99 1.48 8.91 -5.73
CA SER A 99 1.68 10.15 -6.49
C SER A 99 1.35 11.43 -5.73
N ASP A 100 0.89 11.34 -4.49
CA ASP A 100 0.49 12.49 -3.66
C ASP A 100 -0.67 13.30 -4.27
N ARG A 101 -1.68 12.60 -4.79
CA ARG A 101 -2.80 13.17 -5.54
C ARG A 101 -4.18 12.89 -4.93
N PHE A 102 -4.22 12.56 -3.63
CA PHE A 102 -5.50 12.40 -2.96
C PHE A 102 -6.28 13.72 -2.92
N PRO A 103 -7.55 13.71 -3.34
CA PRO A 103 -8.42 14.87 -3.16
C PRO A 103 -8.66 15.16 -1.66
N PRO A 104 -8.80 16.44 -1.26
CA PRO A 104 -8.97 16.82 0.15
C PRO A 104 -10.14 16.15 0.87
N GLU A 105 -11.23 15.85 0.16
CA GLU A 105 -12.44 15.21 0.70
C GLU A 105 -12.22 13.80 1.27
N PHE A 106 -11.10 13.15 0.91
CA PHE A 106 -10.72 11.87 1.47
C PHE A 106 -9.96 11.99 2.79
N GLU A 107 -9.50 13.19 3.15
CA GLU A 107 -8.72 13.48 4.37
C GLU A 107 -7.45 12.62 4.52
N ILE A 108 -6.90 12.13 3.41
CA ILE A 108 -5.68 11.32 3.36
C ILE A 108 -4.49 12.20 2.97
N LYS A 109 -3.44 12.13 3.77
CA LYS A 109 -2.14 12.77 3.54
C LYS A 109 -1.07 11.70 3.32
N PRO A 110 -0.65 11.45 2.07
CA PRO A 110 0.38 10.45 1.79
C PRO A 110 1.71 10.75 2.49
N LYS A 111 2.26 9.76 3.19
CA LYS A 111 3.57 9.89 3.86
C LYS A 111 4.70 9.92 2.85
N LYS A 112 5.67 10.80 3.06
CA LYS A 112 6.78 11.04 2.12
C LYS A 112 7.57 9.76 1.85
N GLU A 113 7.81 8.94 2.86
CA GLU A 113 8.53 7.66 2.79
C GLU A 113 7.78 6.56 2.03
N PHE A 114 6.50 6.76 1.72
CA PHE A 114 5.65 5.83 0.98
C PHE A 114 5.36 6.28 -0.45
N LYS A 115 5.62 7.54 -0.80
CA LYS A 115 5.51 8.03 -2.18
C LYS A 115 6.47 7.26 -3.08
N ASN A 116 6.00 6.88 -4.26
CA ASN A 116 6.76 6.07 -5.20
C ASN A 116 6.40 6.42 -6.65
N THR A 117 6.52 7.69 -7.00
CA THR A 117 6.34 8.14 -8.38
C THR A 117 7.55 7.73 -9.22
N PRO A 118 7.32 7.29 -10.47
CA PRO A 118 8.41 7.13 -11.43
C PRO A 118 9.24 8.41 -11.54
N VAL A 119 10.56 8.26 -11.59
CA VAL A 119 11.50 9.36 -11.82
C VAL A 119 12.04 9.21 -13.23
N LEU A 120 11.96 10.29 -14.02
CA LEU A 120 12.60 10.31 -15.33
C LEU A 120 14.11 10.29 -15.15
N VAL A 121 14.76 9.28 -15.71
CA VAL A 121 16.22 9.19 -15.78
C VAL A 121 16.63 9.25 -17.24
N GLN A 122 17.27 10.35 -17.60
CA GLN A 122 17.83 10.57 -18.94
C GLN A 122 19.22 11.19 -18.82
N PRO A 123 20.16 10.90 -19.74
CA PRO A 123 21.43 11.60 -19.76
C PRO A 123 21.23 13.09 -20.09
N ASP A 124 22.01 13.98 -19.47
CA ASP A 124 21.78 15.43 -19.55
C ASP A 124 22.15 16.00 -20.95
N ASP A 125 23.16 15.43 -21.61
CA ASP A 125 23.69 15.90 -22.90
C ASP A 125 23.56 14.86 -24.03
N PHE A 126 22.42 14.16 -24.10
CA PHE A 126 22.17 13.19 -25.17
C PHE A 126 21.39 13.82 -26.34
N ARG A 127 22.05 14.03 -27.48
CA ARG A 127 21.44 14.66 -28.66
C ARG A 127 20.37 13.80 -29.33
N ASN A 128 20.54 12.48 -29.34
CA ASN A 128 19.67 11.52 -30.01
C ASN A 128 19.07 10.55 -28.98
N LEU A 129 18.02 10.96 -28.27
CA LEU A 129 17.32 10.04 -27.37
C LEU A 129 16.65 8.93 -28.20
N PRO A 130 16.75 7.65 -27.77
CA PRO A 130 16.04 6.56 -28.45
C PRO A 130 14.54 6.83 -28.48
N GLN A 131 13.93 6.77 -29.67
CA GLN A 131 12.48 6.90 -29.84
C GLN A 131 11.84 5.55 -30.19
N ALA A 132 10.61 5.35 -29.74
CA ALA A 132 9.86 4.15 -30.04
C ALA A 132 9.62 4.04 -31.55
N GLY A 133 10.09 2.95 -32.16
CA GLY A 133 9.93 2.69 -33.59
C GLY A 133 11.06 3.22 -34.49
N GLU A 134 12.05 3.92 -33.94
CA GLU A 134 13.21 4.39 -34.70
C GLU A 134 14.45 3.50 -34.48
N SER A 135 15.21 3.25 -35.54
CA SER A 135 16.48 2.53 -35.44
C SER A 135 17.57 3.47 -34.89
N ILE A 136 18.24 3.05 -33.83
CA ILE A 136 19.41 3.73 -33.27
C ILE A 136 20.69 2.96 -33.62
N GLN A 137 21.79 3.67 -33.88
CA GLN A 137 23.08 3.03 -34.10
C GLN A 137 23.57 2.36 -32.81
N ARG A 138 24.29 1.23 -32.93
CA ARG A 138 24.73 0.45 -31.77
C ARG A 138 25.61 1.28 -30.82
N GLU A 139 26.49 2.10 -31.38
CA GLU A 139 27.42 2.93 -30.64
C GLU A 139 26.70 4.02 -29.84
N GLU A 140 25.65 4.62 -30.43
CA GLU A 140 24.79 5.59 -29.75
C GLU A 140 23.97 4.93 -28.64
N LEU A 141 23.41 3.74 -28.90
CA LEU A 141 22.69 2.97 -27.88
C LEU A 141 23.59 2.61 -26.69
N ASP A 142 24.82 2.17 -26.94
CA ASP A 142 25.78 1.83 -25.90
C ASP A 142 26.14 3.05 -25.04
N LEU A 143 26.29 4.24 -25.66
CA LEU A 143 26.53 5.48 -24.94
C LEU A 143 25.33 5.88 -24.07
N PHE A 144 24.11 5.76 -24.61
CA PHE A 144 22.86 6.03 -23.89
C PHE A 144 22.73 5.12 -22.66
N ILE A 145 22.96 3.82 -22.82
CA ILE A 145 22.88 2.83 -21.74
C ILE A 145 23.90 3.16 -20.65
N LYS A 146 25.17 3.43 -21.03
CA LYS A 146 26.23 3.76 -20.06
C LYS A 146 25.93 5.03 -19.28
N ALA A 147 25.49 6.08 -19.96
CA ALA A 147 25.20 7.36 -19.31
C ALA A 147 23.96 7.26 -18.40
N THR A 148 22.91 6.57 -18.84
CA THR A 148 21.71 6.32 -18.03
C THR A 148 22.04 5.47 -16.81
N ALA A 149 22.81 4.39 -16.97
CA ALA A 149 23.24 3.54 -15.87
C ALA A 149 24.10 4.31 -14.85
N ALA A 150 25.01 5.18 -15.32
CA ALA A 150 25.80 6.03 -14.44
C ALA A 150 24.92 7.00 -13.63
N LYS A 151 23.89 7.58 -14.25
CA LYS A 151 22.92 8.44 -13.56
C LYS A 151 22.11 7.66 -12.52
N ILE A 152 21.63 6.46 -12.84
CA ILE A 152 20.95 5.56 -11.89
C ILE A 152 21.88 5.26 -10.71
N ALA A 153 23.14 4.89 -10.97
CA ALA A 153 24.12 4.61 -9.93
C ALA A 153 24.36 5.83 -9.02
N GLY A 154 24.38 7.04 -9.60
CA GLY A 154 24.47 8.29 -8.85
C GLY A 154 23.26 8.52 -7.94
N ILE A 155 22.04 8.35 -8.46
CA ILE A 155 20.78 8.48 -7.69
C ILE A 155 20.72 7.47 -6.54
N LEU A 156 21.15 6.24 -6.78
CA LEU A 156 21.15 5.16 -5.80
C LEU A 156 22.39 5.13 -4.89
N HIS A 157 23.31 6.08 -5.06
CA HIS A 157 24.59 6.16 -4.33
C HIS A 157 25.40 4.86 -4.35
N LEU A 158 25.40 4.15 -5.49
CA LEU A 158 26.12 2.89 -5.66
C LEU A 158 27.63 3.14 -5.77
N LYS A 159 28.41 2.31 -5.08
CA LYS A 159 29.88 2.29 -5.20
C LYS A 159 30.30 1.18 -6.15
N LYS A 160 31.36 1.43 -6.93
CA LYS A 160 32.03 0.36 -7.66
C LYS A 160 32.57 -0.64 -6.63
N ARG A 161 32.24 -1.91 -6.82
CA ARG A 161 32.88 -3.01 -6.11
C ARG A 161 34.29 -3.21 -6.64
#